data_AF-A0A6J4P798-F1
#
_entry.id   AF-A0A6J4P798-F1
#
_cell.length_a   1.000
_cell.length_b   1.000
_cell.length_c   1.000
_cell.angle_alpha   90.00
_cell.angle_beta   90.00
_cell.angle_gamma   90.00
#
_symmetry.space_group_name_H-M   'P 1'
#
loop_
_entity.id
_entity.type
_entity.pdbx_description
1 polymer ?
#
loop_
_entity_poly.entity_id
_entity_poly.type
_entity_poly.pdbx_seq_one_letter_code
_entity_poly.pdbx_strand_id
1 'polypeptide(L)'
;NNSDESLRATRAALPFLRAASRVDIVVIDPPLHAPDRSDPGGELSLWLARHGIRAEVAVMAKTEPRIADVLIRVAREKGCDAVVMGAYGHSRLREAVLGGATRDMLAEVALPLIMAH
;
A
#
# COMPACT_ATOMS: atom_id res chain seq x y z
N ASN A 1 5.03 0.59 16.46
CA ASN A 1 3.94 1.37 17.08
C ASN A 1 3.23 2.08 15.95
N ASN A 2 2.09 1.54 15.50
CA ASN A 2 1.14 2.06 14.51
C ASN A 2 1.57 3.35 13.81
N SER A 3 2.34 3.28 12.73
CA SER A 3 2.76 4.48 12.01
C SER A 3 1.53 5.17 11.42
N ASP A 4 1.22 6.34 11.96
CA ASP A 4 0.00 7.08 11.65
C ASP A 4 -0.11 7.47 10.17
N GLU A 5 1.00 7.54 9.42
CA GLU A 5 1.02 8.02 8.03
C GLU A 5 0.17 7.17 7.08
N SER A 6 0.20 5.83 7.19
CA SER A 6 -0.66 5.00 6.34
C SER A 6 -2.11 5.03 6.72
N LEU A 7 -2.41 4.96 8.02
CA LEU A 7 -3.80 5.09 8.45
C LEU A 7 -4.36 6.46 8.08
N ARG A 8 -3.53 7.52 8.07
CA ARG A 8 -3.88 8.84 7.55
C ARG A 8 -4.16 8.81 6.05
N ALA A 9 -3.29 8.21 5.24
CA ALA A 9 -3.47 8.12 3.79
C ALA A 9 -4.73 7.32 3.43
N THR A 10 -4.89 6.14 4.04
CA THR A 10 -6.06 5.31 3.85
C THR A 10 -7.33 6.00 4.36
N ARG A 11 -7.28 6.72 5.49
CA ARG A 11 -8.41 7.54 5.97
C ARG A 11 -8.78 8.65 5.00
N ALA A 12 -7.80 9.40 4.52
CA ALA A 12 -8.03 10.46 3.53
C ALA A 12 -8.61 9.88 2.23
N ALA A 13 -8.22 8.66 1.89
CA ALA A 13 -8.73 7.94 0.72
C ALA A 13 -10.09 7.25 0.93
N LEU A 14 -10.63 7.17 2.15
CA LEU A 14 -11.87 6.41 2.44
C LEU A 14 -13.04 6.72 1.51
N PRO A 15 -13.35 7.98 1.14
CA PRO A 15 -14.44 8.28 0.21
C PRO A 15 -14.22 7.62 -1.16
N PHE A 16 -12.99 7.64 -1.66
CA PHE A 16 -12.63 7.00 -2.94
C PHE A 16 -12.65 5.47 -2.82
N LEU A 17 -12.11 4.93 -1.73
CA LEU A 17 -12.09 3.48 -1.49
C LEU A 17 -13.49 2.88 -1.31
N ARG A 18 -14.46 3.64 -0.78
CA ARG A 18 -15.87 3.22 -0.70
C ARG A 18 -16.58 3.25 -2.05
N ALA A 19 -16.20 4.16 -2.93
CA ALA A 19 -16.75 4.26 -4.27
C ALA A 19 -16.09 3.30 -5.27
N ALA A 20 -14.93 2.74 -4.92
CA ALA A 20 -14.20 1.80 -5.75
C ALA A 20 -14.96 0.48 -5.90
N SER A 21 -15.00 -0.04 -7.13
CA SER A 21 -15.57 -1.38 -7.42
C SER A 21 -14.68 -2.51 -6.90
N ARG A 22 -13.38 -2.26 -6.72
CA ARG A 22 -12.39 -3.19 -6.18
C ARG A 22 -11.33 -2.44 -5.40
N VAL A 23 -10.90 -3.03 -4.28
CA VAL A 23 -9.79 -2.53 -3.46
C VAL A 23 -8.79 -3.66 -3.25
N ASP A 24 -7.53 -3.40 -3.59
CA ASP A 24 -6.43 -4.35 -3.48
C ASP A 24 -5.39 -3.80 -2.48
N ILE A 25 -5.05 -4.59 -1.46
CA ILE A 25 -3.92 -4.34 -0.56
C ILE A 25 -2.73 -5.11 -1.09
N VAL A 26 -1.67 -4.42 -1.49
CA VAL A 26 -0.45 -5.04 -2.01
C VAL A 26 0.67 -4.92 -0.99
N VAL A 27 1.21 -6.06 -0.57
CA VAL A 27 2.34 -6.15 0.36
C VAL A 27 3.52 -6.77 -0.38
N ILE A 28 4.65 -6.05 -0.46
CA ILE A 28 5.85 -6.52 -1.18
C ILE A 28 6.92 -6.91 -0.19
N ASP A 29 7.42 -8.14 -0.32
CA ASP A 29 8.56 -8.70 0.42
C ASP A 29 8.50 -8.44 1.94
N PRO A 30 7.41 -8.86 2.62
CA PRO A 30 7.27 -8.63 4.06
C PRO A 30 8.39 -9.35 4.84
N PRO A 31 8.92 -8.76 5.92
CA PRO A 31 10.04 -9.35 6.65
C PRO A 31 9.68 -10.71 7.23
N LEU A 32 10.57 -11.69 7.06
CA LEU A 32 10.38 -13.08 7.53
C LEU A 32 10.21 -13.23 9.06
N HIS A 33 10.54 -12.20 9.84
CA HIS A 33 10.46 -12.21 11.31
C HIS A 33 9.58 -11.06 11.85
N ALA A 34 8.67 -10.52 11.04
CA ALA A 34 7.75 -9.50 11.50
C ALA A 34 6.65 -10.07 12.43
N PRO A 35 6.13 -9.30 13.40
CA PRO A 35 5.05 -9.74 14.30
C PRO A 35 3.78 -10.20 13.57
N ASP A 36 3.53 -9.68 12.37
CA ASP A 36 2.38 -9.95 11.51
C ASP A 36 2.67 -10.99 10.40
N ARG A 37 3.80 -11.71 10.49
CA ARG A 37 4.27 -12.67 9.46
C ARG A 37 3.17 -13.59 8.92
N SER A 38 2.27 -14.04 9.79
CA SER A 38 1.21 -14.99 9.44
C SER A 38 0.05 -14.37 8.65
N ASP A 39 -0.09 -13.04 8.65
CA ASP A 39 -1.18 -12.33 7.97
C ASP A 39 -0.77 -10.89 7.54
N PRO A 40 0.18 -10.75 6.61
CA PRO A 40 0.64 -9.42 6.17
C PRO A 40 -0.51 -8.65 5.51
N GLY A 41 -0.83 -7.46 6.04
CA GLY A 41 -1.94 -6.64 5.54
C GLY A 41 -3.33 -7.00 6.12
N GLY A 42 -3.41 -8.01 6.99
CA GLY A 42 -4.65 -8.43 7.65
C GLY A 42 -5.28 -7.34 8.51
N GLU A 43 -4.47 -6.60 9.29
CA GLU A 43 -4.97 -5.48 10.12
C GLU A 43 -5.60 -4.37 9.28
N LEU A 44 -4.99 -4.03 8.14
CA LEU A 44 -5.53 -3.04 7.20
C LEU A 44 -6.81 -3.54 6.53
N SER A 45 -6.85 -4.82 6.12
CA SER A 45 -8.05 -5.44 5.57
C SER A 45 -9.21 -5.41 6.56
N LEU A 46 -8.96 -5.77 7.82
CA LEU A 46 -9.95 -5.70 8.89
C LEU A 46 -10.42 -4.27 9.15
N TRP A 47 -9.50 -3.30 9.12
CA TRP A 47 -9.83 -1.90 9.29
C TRP A 47 -10.71 -1.37 8.15
N LEU A 48 -10.42 -1.74 6.89
CA LEU A 48 -11.24 -1.40 5.73
C LEU A 48 -12.62 -2.07 5.79
N ALA A 49 -12.68 -3.34 6.21
CA ALA A 49 -13.93 -4.07 6.37
C ALA A 49 -14.87 -3.37 7.36
N ARG A 50 -14.34 -2.84 8.48
CA ARG A 50 -15.10 -2.03 9.45
C ARG A 50 -15.67 -0.73 8.84
N HIS A 51 -15.11 -0.25 7.73
CA HIS A 51 -15.59 0.92 7.00
C HIS A 51 -16.49 0.57 5.80
N GLY A 52 -16.87 -0.70 5.65
CA GLY A 52 -17.72 -1.20 4.56
C GLY A 52 -16.97 -1.50 3.26
N ILE A 53 -15.64 -1.58 3.30
CA ILE A 53 -14.80 -1.79 2.12
C ILE A 53 -14.25 -3.22 2.18
N ARG A 54 -14.56 -4.03 1.15
CA ARG A 54 -13.96 -5.36 0.99
C ARG A 54 -12.65 -5.23 0.21
N ALA A 55 -11.54 -5.57 0.85
CA ALA A 55 -10.21 -5.52 0.23
C ALA A 55 -9.63 -6.92 0.04
N GLU A 56 -8.96 -7.15 -1.09
CA GLU A 56 -8.19 -8.36 -1.35
C GLU A 56 -6.72 -8.12 -1.01
N VAL A 57 -6.13 -9.01 -0.21
CA VAL A 57 -4.73 -8.91 0.18
C VAL A 57 -3.88 -9.75 -0.77
N ALA A 58 -2.88 -9.12 -1.40
CA ALA A 58 -1.90 -9.75 -2.26
C ALA A 58 -0.50 -9.55 -1.69
N VAL A 59 0.10 -10.65 -1.22
CA VAL A 59 1.50 -10.68 -0.78
C VAL A 59 2.37 -11.12 -1.95
N MET A 60 3.37 -10.31 -2.30
CA MET A 60 4.17 -10.48 -3.51
C MET A 60 5.66 -10.44 -3.19
N ALA A 61 6.44 -11.23 -3.92
CA ALA A 61 7.89 -11.15 -3.87
C ALA A 61 8.39 -9.88 -4.56
N LYS A 62 9.53 -9.35 -4.12
CA LYS A 62 10.25 -8.29 -4.84
C LYS A 62 10.93 -8.89 -6.08
N THR A 63 10.19 -8.94 -7.20
CA THR A 63 10.71 -9.49 -8.47
C THR A 63 11.47 -8.47 -9.32
N GLU A 64 11.43 -7.19 -8.95
CA GLU A 64 12.08 -6.09 -9.67
C GLU A 64 13.07 -5.35 -8.77
N PRO A 65 14.06 -4.63 -9.34
CA PRO A 65 15.04 -3.87 -8.55
C PRO A 65 14.39 -2.86 -7.59
N ARG A 66 13.27 -2.24 -8.00
CA ARG A 66 12.56 -1.23 -7.22
C ARG A 66 11.16 -1.69 -6.87
N ILE A 67 10.71 -1.32 -5.68
CA ILE A 67 9.35 -1.61 -5.20
C ILE A 67 8.31 -0.90 -6.08
N ALA A 68 8.62 0.30 -6.57
CA ALA A 68 7.76 1.06 -7.47
C ALA A 68 7.47 0.30 -8.77
N ASP A 69 8.46 -0.36 -9.36
CA ASP A 69 8.28 -1.15 -10.58
C ASP A 69 7.27 -2.28 -10.37
N VAL A 70 7.37 -2.97 -9.23
CA VAL A 70 6.42 -4.01 -8.84
C VAL A 70 5.02 -3.42 -8.67
N LEU A 71 4.88 -2.30 -7.94
CA LEU A 71 3.59 -1.65 -7.71
C LEU A 71 2.94 -1.15 -9.02
N ILE A 72 3.70 -0.50 -9.89
CA ILE A 72 3.23 0.00 -11.19
C ILE A 72 2.78 -1.16 -12.07
N ARG A 73 3.58 -2.23 -12.14
CA ARG A 73 3.22 -3.44 -12.88
C ARG A 73 1.90 -4.03 -12.35
N VAL A 74 1.78 -4.21 -11.04
CA VAL A 74 0.57 -4.78 -10.42
C VAL A 74 -0.65 -3.90 -10.65
N ALA A 75 -0.51 -2.58 -10.50
CA ALA A 75 -1.58 -1.63 -10.77
C ALA A 75 -2.04 -1.73 -12.24
N ARG A 76 -1.10 -1.89 -13.18
CA ARG A 76 -1.41 -2.10 -14.60
C ARG A 76 -2.08 -3.45 -14.87
N GLU A 77 -1.55 -4.53 -14.32
CA GLU A 77 -2.07 -5.90 -14.49
C GLU A 77 -3.49 -6.04 -13.92
N LYS A 78 -3.74 -5.41 -12.78
CA LYS A 78 -5.07 -5.39 -12.17
C LYS A 78 -6.00 -4.36 -12.83
N GLY A 79 -5.49 -3.41 -13.59
CA GLY A 79 -6.30 -2.32 -14.16
C GLY A 79 -6.82 -1.38 -13.07
N CYS A 80 -5.95 -0.97 -12.16
CA CYS A 80 -6.25 0.01 -11.13
C CYS A 80 -6.33 1.42 -11.75
N ASP A 81 -7.31 2.21 -11.33
CA ASP A 81 -7.48 3.60 -11.78
C ASP A 81 -6.78 4.62 -10.88
N ALA A 82 -6.33 4.19 -9.70
CA ALA A 82 -5.61 5.02 -8.74
C ALA A 82 -4.74 4.16 -7.82
N VAL A 83 -3.73 4.78 -7.22
CA VAL A 83 -2.87 4.17 -6.21
C VAL A 83 -2.96 4.99 -4.93
N VAL A 84 -3.19 4.32 -3.80
CA VAL A 84 -3.09 4.91 -2.47
C VAL A 84 -1.83 4.37 -1.82
N MET A 85 -0.89 5.24 -1.48
CA MET A 85 0.30 4.88 -0.73
C MET A 85 0.29 5.52 0.65
N GLY A 86 0.64 4.71 1.64
CA GLY A 86 0.85 5.15 3.01
C GLY A 86 1.88 4.23 3.67
N ALA A 87 2.65 4.74 4.62
CA ALA A 87 3.60 3.93 5.36
C ALA A 87 2.90 3.04 6.40
N TYR A 88 2.33 1.90 5.98
CA TYR A 88 1.78 0.95 6.93
C TYR A 88 2.93 0.10 7.45
N GLY A 89 3.11 0.14 8.77
CA GLY A 89 4.34 -0.21 9.41
C GLY A 89 4.46 -1.68 9.72
N HIS A 90 5.44 -2.33 9.09
CA HIS A 90 6.38 -3.21 9.79
C HIS A 90 7.79 -2.91 9.25
N SER A 91 8.47 -1.93 9.87
CA SER A 91 9.90 -1.57 9.70
C SER A 91 10.41 -1.62 8.24
N ARG A 92 10.39 -0.51 7.51
CA ARG A 92 11.52 0.45 7.45
C ARG A 92 11.04 1.86 7.05
N LEU A 93 10.21 2.50 7.88
CA LEU A 93 10.03 3.95 7.80
C LEU A 93 11.24 4.67 8.45
N ARG A 94 12.44 4.38 7.96
CA ARG A 94 13.65 5.13 8.30
C ARG A 94 14.70 5.06 7.18
N GLU A 95 14.32 5.46 5.99
CA GLU A 95 15.25 6.18 5.11
C GLU A 95 14.62 7.54 4.79
N ALA A 96 15.18 8.53 5.48
CA ALA A 96 14.79 9.93 5.59
C ALA A 96 14.12 10.56 4.34
N VAL A 97 13.00 11.26 4.58
CA VAL A 97 12.41 12.34 3.75
C VAL A 97 11.66 11.94 2.46
N LEU A 98 11.89 10.78 1.86
CA LEU A 98 11.05 10.16 0.82
C LEU A 98 11.79 8.87 0.44
N GLY A 99 11.38 7.72 0.98
CA GLY A 99 12.04 6.44 0.68
C GLY A 99 12.06 6.16 -0.83
N GLY A 100 13.00 5.34 -1.31
CA GLY A 100 13.19 5.06 -2.74
C GLY A 100 11.90 4.71 -3.47
N ALA A 101 11.08 3.83 -2.88
CA ALA A 101 9.78 3.45 -3.43
C ALA A 101 8.83 4.65 -3.63
N THR A 102 8.72 5.55 -2.65
CA THR A 102 7.84 6.71 -2.74
C THR A 102 8.33 7.72 -3.78
N ARG A 103 9.65 7.95 -3.85
CA ARG A 103 10.26 8.83 -4.86
C ARG A 103 10.07 8.27 -6.27
N ASP A 104 10.33 6.99 -6.45
CA ASP A 104 10.20 6.32 -7.75
C ASP A 104 8.73 6.31 -8.21
N MET A 105 7.79 6.05 -7.29
CA MET A 105 6.35 6.13 -7.58
C MET A 105 5.92 7.55 -7.97
N LEU A 106 6.36 8.58 -7.25
CA LEU A 106 6.08 9.97 -7.64
C LEU A 106 6.63 10.33 -9.03
N ALA A 107 7.76 9.74 -9.43
CA ALA A 107 8.40 10.03 -10.70
C ALA A 107 7.76 9.27 -11.88
N GLU A 108 7.23 8.07 -11.65
CA GLU A 108 6.93 7.13 -12.74
C GLU A 108 5.50 6.61 -12.79
N VAL A 109 4.70 6.78 -11.73
CA VAL A 109 3.32 6.31 -11.74
C VAL A 109 2.50 7.13 -12.73
N ALA A 110 1.85 6.44 -13.68
CA ALA A 110 0.96 7.06 -14.66
C ALA A 110 -0.48 7.22 -14.14
N LEU A 111 -0.76 6.74 -12.93
CA LEU A 111 -2.07 6.75 -12.29
C LEU A 111 -2.14 7.85 -11.22
N PRO A 112 -3.34 8.41 -10.94
CA PRO A 112 -3.59 9.21 -9.76
C PRO A 112 -3.00 8.57 -8.50
N LEU A 113 -2.10 9.30 -7.83
CA LEU A 113 -1.42 8.85 -6.62
C LEU A 113 -1.88 9.67 -5.42
N ILE A 114 -2.51 9.01 -4.45
CA ILE A 114 -2.90 9.58 -3.17
C ILE A 114 -1.85 9.18 -2.12
N MET A 115 -1.26 10.17 -1.46
CA MET A 115 -0.31 9.95 -0.36
C MET A 115 -0.68 10.82 0.83
N ALA A 116 -0.45 10.31 2.03
CA ALA A 116 -0.40 11.14 3.24
C ALA A 116 0.85 10.84 4.05
N HIS A 117 1.36 11.89 4.70
CA HIS A 117 2.46 11.90 5.64
C HIS A 117 1.92 12.46 6.96
#